data_AF-A0A7Y5UVM1-F1
#
_entry.id   AF-A0A7Y5UVM1-F1
#
_cell.length_a   1.000
_cell.length_b   1.000
_cell.length_c   1.000
_cell.angle_alpha   90.00
_cell.angle_beta   90.00
_cell.angle_gamma   90.00
#
_symmetry.space_group_name_H-M   'P 1'
#
loop_
_entity.id
_entity.type
_entity.pdbx_description
1 polymer ?
#
loop_
_entity_poly.entity_id
_entity_poly.type
_entity_poly.pdbx_seq_one_letter_code
_entity_poly.pdbx_strand_id
1 'polypeptide(L)'
;MEWREALLLQVAASPGMTEAQVLRTVGTPDETLDSRFTTIAAICAGGSYRPVPRVEGWRRVLVYREFMFLQMVFLDEHGVVICTTTSLT
;
A
#
# COMPACT_ATOMS: atom_id res chain seq x y z
N MET A 1 15.49 0.39 -11.77
CA MET A 1 15.06 0.28 -10.36
C MET A 1 14.57 1.62 -9.83
N GLU A 2 15.18 2.75 -10.19
CA GLU A 2 14.78 4.09 -9.70
C GLU A 2 13.40 4.59 -10.17
N TRP A 3 12.89 4.14 -11.32
CA TRP A 3 11.61 4.63 -11.86
C TRP A 3 10.39 4.12 -11.08
N ARG A 4 10.44 2.88 -10.54
CA ARG A 4 9.34 2.30 -9.76
C ARG A 4 9.22 3.00 -8.41
N GLU A 5 10.35 3.37 -7.80
CA GLU A 5 10.41 4.19 -6.59
C GLU A 5 9.78 5.56 -6.77
N ALA A 6 10.15 6.30 -7.82
CA ALA A 6 9.55 7.60 -8.12
C ALA A 6 8.03 7.50 -8.38
N LEU A 7 7.58 6.44 -9.07
CA LEU A 7 6.15 6.19 -9.31
C LEU A 7 5.42 5.75 -8.05
N LEU A 8 6.04 4.98 -7.16
CA LEU A 8 5.45 4.62 -5.87
C LEU A 8 5.21 5.86 -5.03
N LEU A 9 6.15 6.80 -4.99
CA LEU A 9 6.00 8.09 -4.31
C LEU A 9 4.93 8.99 -4.95
N GLN A 10 4.70 8.89 -6.26
CA GLN A 10 3.65 9.66 -6.96
C GLN A 10 2.25 9.02 -6.86
N VAL A 11 2.14 7.70 -6.99
CA VAL A 11 0.87 6.94 -6.86
C VAL A 11 0.42 6.91 -5.41
N ALA A 12 1.36 7.00 -4.46
CA ALA A 12 1.09 7.28 -3.06
C ALA A 12 0.32 8.59 -2.81
N ALA A 13 0.03 9.43 -3.81
CA ALA A 13 -0.61 10.72 -3.60
C ALA A 13 -2.09 10.83 -4.05
N SER A 14 -2.68 9.83 -4.74
CA SER A 14 -3.99 10.03 -5.37
C SER A 14 -5.08 9.06 -4.88
N PRO A 15 -5.79 9.40 -3.78
CA PRO A 15 -7.09 8.81 -3.46
C PRO A 15 -8.04 8.87 -4.68
N GLY A 16 -8.87 7.84 -4.85
CA GLY A 16 -9.81 7.73 -5.96
C GLY A 16 -9.30 6.96 -7.20
N MET A 17 -8.03 6.55 -7.23
CA MET A 17 -7.54 5.60 -8.25
C MET A 17 -8.12 4.20 -8.02
N THR A 18 -8.40 3.46 -9.08
CA THR A 18 -8.79 2.04 -8.98
C THR A 18 -7.55 1.14 -8.87
N GLU A 19 -7.72 -0.05 -8.30
CA GLU A 19 -6.70 -1.11 -8.25
C GLU A 19 -6.07 -1.33 -9.63
N ALA A 20 -6.90 -1.42 -10.68
CA ALA A 20 -6.41 -1.61 -12.04
C ALA A 20 -5.56 -0.43 -12.55
N GLN A 21 -5.86 0.80 -12.16
CA GLN A 21 -5.00 1.95 -12.49
C GLN A 21 -3.67 1.88 -11.75
N VAL A 22 -3.68 1.52 -10.46
CA VAL A 22 -2.46 1.35 -9.66
C VAL A 22 -1.56 0.28 -10.28
N LEU A 23 -2.11 -0.89 -10.62
CA LEU A 23 -1.35 -1.99 -11.24
C LEU A 23 -0.78 -1.61 -12.62
N ARG A 24 -1.48 -0.79 -13.40
CA ARG A 24 -0.95 -0.29 -14.69
C ARG A 24 0.18 0.71 -14.51
N THR A 25 0.12 1.56 -13.49
CA THR A 25 1.11 2.60 -13.25
C THR A 25 2.35 2.07 -12.54
N VAL A 26 2.16 1.31 -11.47
CA VAL A 26 3.24 0.85 -10.57
C VAL A 26 3.73 -0.55 -10.95
N GLY A 27 2.88 -1.33 -11.62
CA GLY A 27 3.12 -2.75 -11.88
C GLY A 27 2.59 -3.65 -10.74
N THR A 28 3.03 -4.90 -10.78
CA THR A 28 2.62 -5.95 -9.84
C THR A 28 3.13 -5.62 -8.43
N PRO A 29 2.28 -5.71 -7.38
CA PRO A 29 2.71 -5.60 -6.00
C PRO A 29 3.49 -6.85 -5.58
N ASP A 30 4.35 -6.69 -4.60
CA ASP A 30 5.10 -7.81 -4.02
C ASP A 30 4.17 -8.69 -3.19
N GLU A 31 3.21 -8.08 -2.49
CA GLU A 31 2.17 -8.79 -1.73
C GLU A 31 0.82 -8.08 -1.85
N THR A 32 -0.26 -8.86 -1.80
CA THR A 32 -1.63 -8.36 -1.67
C THR A 32 -2.26 -9.00 -0.44
N LEU A 33 -2.80 -8.18 0.47
CA LEU A 33 -3.41 -8.66 1.71
C LEU A 33 -4.84 -8.17 1.82
N ASP A 34 -5.75 -9.00 2.32
CA ASP A 34 -7.14 -8.63 2.57
C ASP A 34 -7.39 -8.31 4.04
N SER A 35 -8.42 -7.50 4.31
CA SER A 35 -8.92 -7.08 5.64
C SER A 35 -9.30 -8.20 6.60
N ARG A 36 -9.42 -9.44 6.09
CA ARG A 36 -9.63 -10.63 6.91
C ARG A 36 -8.33 -11.14 7.56
N PHE A 37 -7.16 -10.68 7.09
CA PHE A 37 -5.88 -11.02 7.70
C PHE A 37 -5.58 -10.07 8.88
N THR A 38 -5.52 -10.64 10.08
CA THR A 38 -4.88 -10.03 11.26
C THR A 38 -3.39 -9.69 11.02
N THR A 39 -2.82 -10.16 9.91
CA THR A 39 -1.42 -9.97 9.50
C THR A 39 -1.04 -8.52 9.19
N ILE A 40 -1.95 -7.63 8.81
CA ILE A 40 -1.56 -6.21 8.64
C ILE A 40 -1.10 -5.60 9.97
N ALA A 41 -1.78 -5.93 11.06
CA ALA A 41 -1.32 -5.51 12.38
C ALA A 41 0.07 -6.10 12.70
N ALA A 42 0.39 -7.30 12.21
CA ALA A 42 1.71 -7.93 12.38
C ALA A 42 2.80 -7.34 11.46
N ILE A 43 2.48 -6.98 10.22
CA ILE A 43 3.39 -6.30 9.28
C ILE A 43 3.70 -4.88 9.79
N CYS A 44 2.68 -4.18 10.29
CA CYS A 44 2.88 -2.89 10.94
C CYS A 44 3.51 -3.03 12.35
N ALA A 45 3.32 -4.13 13.09
CA ALA A 45 3.96 -4.32 14.40
C ALA A 45 5.40 -4.84 14.33
N GLY A 46 5.77 -5.53 13.23
CA GLY A 46 7.10 -6.10 13.02
C GLY A 46 8.13 -5.12 12.48
N GLY A 47 7.70 -4.03 11.82
CA GLY A 47 8.56 -2.87 11.56
C GLY A 47 8.22 -1.71 12.48
N SER A 48 9.04 -0.66 12.45
CA SER A 48 8.85 0.59 13.19
C SER A 48 7.62 1.41 12.72
N TYR A 49 6.57 0.76 12.18
CA TYR A 49 5.35 1.39 11.67
C TYR A 49 4.48 1.79 12.85
N ARG A 50 4.80 2.93 13.45
CA ARG A 50 3.93 3.58 14.43
C ARG A 50 3.58 5.00 14.00
N PRO A 51 2.27 5.35 14.03
CA PRO A 51 1.13 4.50 14.39
C PRO A 51 0.77 3.51 13.26
N VAL A 52 0.33 2.30 13.62
CA VAL A 52 -0.32 1.37 12.67
C VAL A 52 -1.45 2.16 12.00
N PRO A 53 -1.44 2.35 10.68
CA PRO A 53 -2.50 3.11 10.03
C PRO A 53 -3.81 2.34 10.20
N ARG A 54 -4.63 2.77 11.16
CA ARG A 54 -6.06 2.43 11.20
C ARG A 54 -6.72 3.22 10.07
N VAL A 55 -6.51 2.75 8.85
CA VAL A 55 -7.39 3.12 7.75
C VAL A 55 -8.72 2.45 8.09
N GLU A 56 -9.81 3.19 8.16
CA GLU A 56 -11.15 2.60 8.28
C GLU A 56 -11.71 2.37 6.87
N GLY A 57 -12.50 1.32 6.67
CA GLY A 57 -13.16 1.03 5.39
C GLY A 57 -12.28 0.38 4.31
N TRP A 58 -11.00 0.08 4.57
CA TRP A 58 -10.20 -0.70 3.62
C TRP A 58 -10.63 -2.17 3.62
N ARG A 59 -10.60 -2.76 2.42
CA ARG A 59 -10.86 -4.17 2.20
C ARG A 59 -9.60 -4.93 1.80
N ARG A 60 -8.67 -4.27 1.11
CA ARG A 60 -7.46 -4.84 0.55
C ARG A 60 -6.30 -3.85 0.62
N VAL A 61 -5.08 -4.35 0.72
CA VAL A 61 -3.86 -3.55 0.59
C VAL A 61 -2.95 -4.17 -0.47
N LEU A 62 -2.31 -3.31 -1.26
CA LEU A 62 -1.20 -3.68 -2.14
C LEU A 62 0.09 -3.23 -1.46
N VAL A 63 1.05 -4.13 -1.31
CA VAL A 63 2.33 -3.88 -0.67
C VAL A 63 3.42 -3.91 -1.73
N TYR A 64 4.19 -2.83 -1.78
CA TYR A 64 5.35 -2.70 -2.64
C TYR A 64 6.58 -2.53 -1.76
N ARG A 65 7.55 -3.42 -1.91
CA ARG A 65 8.80 -3.43 -1.14
C ARG A 65 9.94 -3.03 -2.07
N GLU A 66 10.60 -1.94 -1.72
CA GLU A 66 11.80 -1.44 -2.40
C GLU A 66 12.94 -1.31 -1.38
N PHE A 67 14.17 -1.17 -1.87
CA PHE A 67 15.39 -1.36 -1.07
C PHE A 67 15.44 -0.56 0.24
N MET A 68 14.85 0.65 0.27
CA MET A 68 14.83 1.51 1.47
C MET A 68 13.43 1.88 1.97
N PHE A 69 12.37 1.43 1.30
CA PHE A 69 11.02 1.81 1.67
C PHE A 69 9.99 0.75 1.32
N LEU A 70 8.94 0.75 2.11
CA LEU A 70 7.74 -0.04 1.94
C LEU A 70 6.57 0.89 1.68
N GLN A 71 5.90 0.70 0.55
CA GLN A 71 4.69 1.43 0.21
C GLN A 71 3.48 0.52 0.34
N MET A 72 2.47 0.98 1.06
CA MET A 72 1.16 0.33 1.16
C MET A 72 0.10 1.19 0.49
N VAL A 73 -0.74 0.57 -0.31
CA VAL A 73 -1.88 1.19 -0.99
C VAL A 73 -3.15 0.51 -0.50
N PHE A 74 -3.95 1.23 0.28
CA PHE A 74 -5.19 0.74 0.88
C PHE A 74 -6.35 0.99 -0.08
N LEU A 75 -7.08 -0.08 -0.37
CA LEU A 75 -8.24 -0.12 -1.26
C LEU A 75 -9.50 -0.41 -0.45
N ASP A 76 -10.62 0.23 -0.78
CA ASP A 76 -11.94 -0.08 -0.23
C ASP A 76 -12.56 -1.35 -0.84
N GLU A 77 -13.81 -1.64 -0.50
CA GLU A 77 -14.56 -2.79 -1.03
C GLU A 77 -14.81 -2.75 -2.54
N HIS A 78 -14.72 -1.58 -3.15
CA HIS A 78 -14.87 -1.36 -4.58
C HIS A 78 -13.53 -1.40 -5.33
N GLY A 79 -12.43 -1.63 -4.63
CA GLY A 79 -11.09 -1.62 -5.22
C GLY A 79 -10.62 -0.21 -5.55
N VAL A 80 -11.07 0.81 -4.83
CA VAL A 80 -10.66 2.21 -4.97
C VAL A 80 -9.68 2.58 -3.86
N VAL A 81 -8.60 3.27 -4.21
CA VAL A 81 -7.59 3.76 -3.30
C VAL A 81 -8.22 4.80 -2.38
N ILE A 82 -8.23 4.49 -1.09
CA ILE A 82 -8.70 5.40 -0.04
C ILE A 82 -7.55 6.02 0.75
N CYS A 83 -6.41 5.32 0.81
CA CYS A 83 -5.25 5.77 1.57
C CYS A 83 -3.98 5.08 1.05
N THR A 84 -2.85 5.70 1.33
CA THR A 84 -1.52 5.26 0.95
C THR A 84 -0.58 5.61 2.09
N THR A 85 0.38 4.73 2.39
CA THR A 85 1.37 4.99 3.42
C THR A 85 2.73 4.51 2.97
N THR A 86 3.74 5.35 3.20
CA THR A 86 5.14 5.01 2.98
C THR A 86 5.81 4.84 4.33
N SER A 87 6.64 3.81 4.46
CA SER A 87 7.58 3.69 5.57
C SER A 87 8.97 3.48 5.04
N LEU A 88 9.94 4.03 5.73
CA LEU A 88 11.33 3.67 5.55
C LEU A 88 11.57 2.33 6.27
N THR A 89 12.29 1.42 5.62
CA THR A 89 12.70 0.13 6.19
C THR A 89 14.06 0.22 6.85
#